data_AF-A0A7W9TWT6-F1
#
_entry.id   AF-A0A7W9TWT6-F1
#
_cell.length_a   1.000
_cell.length_b   1.000
_cell.length_c   1.000
_cell.angle_alpha   90.00
_cell.angle_beta   90.00
_cell.angle_gamma   90.00
#
_symmetry.space_group_name_H-M   'P 1'
#
loop_
_entity.id
_entity.type
_entity.pdbx_description
1 polymer ?
#
loop_
_entity_poly.entity_id
_entity_poly.type
_entity_poly.pdbx_seq_one_letter_code
_entity_poly.pdbx_strand_id
1 'polypeptide(L)' 'MALKLWGNAGRTRRSPLLPGDIDALARLVDGVDAERYYDVQAQDAWLEAAGRWPLVAAALGLKVEPQK' A
#
# COMPACT_ATOMS: atom_id res chain seq x y z
N MET A 1 -27.94 -8.04 19.67
CA MET A 1 -27.23 -6.74 19.69
C MET A 1 -26.10 -6.82 18.68
N ALA A 2 -26.09 -5.93 17.69
CA ALA A 2 -25.24 -6.01 16.51
C ALA A 2 -23.79 -5.55 16.77
N LEU A 3 -22.82 -6.34 16.31
CA LEU A 3 -21.40 -5.96 16.21
C LEU A 3 -21.25 -4.91 15.11
N LYS A 4 -20.95 -3.67 15.52
CA LYS A 4 -20.69 -2.54 14.62
C LYS A 4 -19.35 -2.73 13.93
N LEU A 5 -19.43 -3.16 12.67
CA LEU A 5 -18.69 -2.66 11.51
C LEU A 5 -17.33 -2.02 11.82
N TRP A 6 -16.28 -2.84 11.77
CA TRP A 6 -14.94 -2.34 11.48
C TRP A 6 -14.79 -2.22 9.96
N GLY A 7 -15.52 -1.26 9.40
CA GLY A 7 -15.39 -0.81 8.03
C GLY A 7 -15.37 0.69 8.09
N ASN A 8 -14.21 1.27 8.40
CA ASN A 8 -14.08 2.71 8.41
C ASN A 8 -14.17 3.16 6.94
N ALA A 9 -15.36 3.67 6.62
CA ALA A 9 -15.69 4.36 5.39
C ALA A 9 -14.58 5.33 4.98
N GLY A 10 -14.39 5.42 3.66
CA GLY A 10 -13.46 6.32 3.02
C GLY A 10 -13.42 7.68 3.68
N ARG A 11 -12.28 8.00 4.27
CA ARG A 11 -11.92 9.37 4.61
C ARG A 11 -11.22 9.99 3.41
N THR A 12 -11.95 10.17 2.31
CA THR A 12 -11.64 11.26 1.35
C THR A 12 -12.09 12.58 1.97
N ARG A 13 -11.47 12.92 3.11
CA ARG A 13 -11.54 14.29 3.61
C ARG A 13 -10.57 15.05 2.70
N ARG A 14 -11.10 15.72 1.67
CA ARG A 14 -10.36 16.57 0.73
C ARG A 14 -9.46 17.52 1.53
N SER A 15 -8.22 17.10 1.72
CA SER A 15 -7.17 17.91 2.34
C SER A 15 -6.72 18.93 1.29
N PRO A 16 -6.34 20.16 1.66
CA PRO A 16 -5.58 21.00 0.74
C PRO A 16 -4.39 20.19 0.24
N LEU A 17 -4.15 20.17 -1.07
CA LEU A 17 -3.15 19.36 -1.77
C LEU A 17 -1.81 19.50 -1.05
N LEU A 18 -1.50 18.56 -0.16
CA LEU A 18 -0.25 18.56 0.56
C LEU A 18 0.83 18.08 -0.42
N PRO A 19 2.05 18.63 -0.36
CA PRO A 19 3.18 18.08 -1.10
C PRO A 19 3.32 16.59 -0.75
N GLY A 20 3.00 15.71 -1.70
CA GLY A 20 2.97 14.25 -1.50
C GLY A 20 1.60 13.59 -1.63
N ASP A 21 0.52 14.33 -1.92
CA ASP A 21 -0.79 13.74 -2.20
C ASP A 21 -0.78 13.03 -3.58
N ILE A 22 -0.88 11.69 -3.57
CA ILE A 22 -0.89 10.89 -4.80
C ILE A 22 -2.10 11.20 -5.68
N ASP A 23 -3.23 11.60 -5.09
CA ASP A 23 -4.43 12.01 -5.84
C ASP A 23 -4.18 13.32 -6.60
N ALA A 24 -3.32 14.20 -6.05
CA ALA A 24 -2.88 15.40 -6.73
C ALA A 24 -1.95 15.05 -7.90
N LEU A 25 -1.02 14.12 -7.67
CA LEU A 25 -0.03 13.71 -8.66
C LEU A 25 -0.69 13.01 -9.87
N ALA A 26 -1.66 12.12 -9.62
CA ALA A 26 -2.40 11.42 -10.66
C ALA A 26 -3.19 12.34 -11.60
N ARG A 27 -3.51 13.57 -11.18
CA ARG A 27 -4.17 14.58 -12.04
C ARG A 27 -3.20 15.38 -12.90
N LEU A 28 -1.92 15.38 -12.53
CA LEU A 28 -0.90 16.23 -13.16
C LEU A 28 0.07 15.43 -14.05
N VAL A 29 0.20 14.11 -13.80
CA VAL A 29 1.15 13.24 -14.49
C VAL A 29 0.40 12.10 -15.17
N ASP A 30 0.48 12.06 -16.50
CA ASP A 30 -0.09 10.95 -17.28
C ASP A 30 0.56 9.62 -16.89
N GLY A 31 -0.28 8.60 -16.69
CA GLY A 31 0.15 7.24 -16.33
C GLY A 31 0.30 6.98 -14.83
N VAL A 32 0.10 7.98 -13.97
CA VAL A 32 0.02 7.77 -12.51
C VAL A 32 -1.42 7.39 -12.14
N ASP A 33 -1.59 6.19 -11.61
CA ASP A 33 -2.87 5.69 -11.08
C ASP A 33 -2.82 5.66 -9.55
N ALA A 34 -3.51 6.61 -8.92
CA ALA A 34 -3.53 6.75 -7.45
C ALA A 34 -4.11 5.52 -6.75
N GLU A 35 -5.10 4.85 -7.35
CA GLU A 35 -5.73 3.67 -6.76
C GLU A 35 -4.76 2.48 -6.71
N ARG A 36 -3.80 2.42 -7.64
CA ARG A 36 -2.80 1.34 -7.70
C ARG A 36 -1.47 1.68 -7.04
N TYR A 37 -1.19 2.95 -6.77
CA TYR A 37 0.11 3.40 -6.27
C TYR A 37 0.47 2.77 -4.92
N TYR A 38 -0.48 2.76 -3.97
CA TYR A 38 -0.22 2.21 -2.63
C TYR A 38 -0.09 0.68 -2.64
N ASP A 39 -0.82 -0.02 -3.52
CA ASP A 39 -0.74 -1.47 -3.63
C ASP A 39 0.65 -1.92 -4.11
N VAL A 40 1.21 -1.23 -5.12
CA VAL A 40 2.56 -1.53 -5.62
C VAL A 40 3.62 -1.20 -4.57
N GLN A 41 3.54 -0.04 -3.91
CA GLN A 41 4.50 0.31 -2.86
C GLN A 41 4.43 -0.62 -1.65
N ALA A 42 3.21 -1.04 -1.25
CA ALA A 42 3.03 -2.00 -0.18
C ALA A 42 3.61 -3.37 -0.56
N GLN A 43 3.44 -3.80 -1.81
CA GLN A 43 4.02 -5.04 -2.32
C GLN A 43 5.55 -5.01 -2.30
N ASP A 44 6.16 -3.92 -2.76
CA ASP A 44 7.62 -3.77 -2.79
C ASP A 44 8.21 -3.71 -1.37
N ALA A 45 7.61 -2.89 -0.50
CA ALA A 45 8.04 -2.80 0.90
C ALA A 45 7.92 -4.15 1.63
N TRP A 46 6.86 -4.90 1.31
CA TRP A 46 6.65 -6.22 1.86
C TRP A 46 7.69 -7.25 1.37
N LEU A 47 7.96 -7.29 0.05
CA LEU A 47 8.99 -8.18 -0.52
C LEU A 47 10.37 -7.89 0.08
N GLU A 48 10.71 -6.61 0.19
CA GLU A 48 11.99 -6.18 0.76
C GLU A 48 12.11 -6.56 2.25
N ALA A 49 11.05 -6.35 3.03
CA ALA A 49 11.00 -6.77 4.42
C ALA A 49 11.13 -8.30 4.56
N ALA A 50 10.48 -9.06 3.69
CA ALA A 50 10.55 -10.52 3.69
C ALA A 50 11.97 -11.02 3.36
N GLY A 51 12.69 -10.34 2.44
CA GLY A 51 14.10 -10.60 2.16
C GLY A 51 15.04 -10.29 3.34
N ARG A 52 14.75 -9.23 4.11
CA ARG A 52 15.53 -8.87 5.31
C ARG A 52 15.31 -9.85 6.47
N TRP A 53 14.12 -10.43 6.60
CA TRP A 53 13.72 -11.29 7.71
C TRP A 53 13.27 -12.68 7.25
N PRO A 54 14.17 -13.48 6.67
CA PRO A 54 13.80 -14.73 6.00
C PRO A 54 13.14 -15.76 6.93
N LEU A 55 13.54 -15.81 8.21
CA LEU A 55 12.89 -16.69 9.20
C LEU A 55 11.45 -16.30 9.49
N VAL A 56 11.16 -15.00 9.59
CA VAL A 56 9.80 -14.48 9.79
C VAL A 56 8.96 -14.74 8.55
N ALA A 57 9.52 -14.51 7.37
CA ALA A 57 8.85 -14.81 6.10
C ALA A 57 8.48 -16.30 5.99
N ALA A 58 9.40 -17.20 6.35
CA ALA A 58 9.14 -18.64 6.37
C ALA A 58 8.05 -19.02 7.40
N ALA A 59 8.07 -18.44 8.59
CA ALA A 59 7.04 -18.67 9.62
C ALA A 59 5.65 -18.19 9.16
N LEU A 60 5.58 -17.13 8.35
CA LEU A 60 4.36 -16.62 7.74
C LEU A 60 3.95 -17.35 6.45
N GLY A 61 4.72 -18.36 6.01
CA GLY A 61 4.44 -19.12 4.79
C GLY A 61 4.67 -18.34 3.49
N LEU A 62 5.47 -17.27 3.54
CA LEU A 62 5.71 -16.37 2.42
C LEU A 62 6.84 -16.94 1.55
N LYS A 63 6.55 -17.19 0.26
CA LYS A 63 7.59 -17.52 -0.72
C LYS A 63 8.26 -16.23 -1.19
N VAL A 64 9.43 -15.95 -0.63
CA VAL A 64 10.27 -14.85 -1.07
C VAL A 64 11.11 -15.35 -2.24
N GLU A 65 10.61 -15.18 -3.46
CA GLU A 65 11.47 -15.35 -4.64
C GLU A 65 12.31 -14.08 -4.76
N PRO A 66 13.66 -14.16 -4.70
CA PRO A 66 14.50 -12.99 -4.90
C PRO A 66 14.31 -12.48 -6.33
N GLN A 67 13.81 -11.26 -6.50
CA GLN A 67 13.92 -10.56 -7.78
C GLN A 67 15.41 -10.33 -8.06
N LYS A 68 15.84 -10.82 -9.23
CA LYS A 68 17.24 -10.87 -9.66
C LYS A 68 17.64 -9.59 -10.41
#